data_AF-A0A524R2Y8-F1
#
_entry.id   AF-A0A524R2Y8-F1
#
_cell.length_a   1.000
_cell.length_b   1.000
_cell.length_c   1.000
_cell.angle_alpha   90.00
_cell.angle_beta   90.00
_cell.angle_gamma   90.00
#
_symmetry.space_group_name_H-M   'P 1'
#
loop_
_entity.id
_entity.type
_entity.pdbx_description
1 polymer ?
#
loop_
_entity_poly.entity_id
_entity_poly.type
_entity_poly.pdbx_seq_one_letter_code
_entity_poly.pdbx_strand_id
1 'polypeptide(L)'
;MSTRRNRSWPGTRRPCSAGRCGTRCGRWPSRAPRQGCRQAPERQAPSAVRPSVPRSACCAFSRLHEEIRPKMLMSESELFPLLRCPRTGGQLQAVGDRLVAPSAESPVEYDVVDGRPVLVNFDHSILVREDIRGMTSVVTRRAYGGLMGLAKRIASPLKRATRANVERLMGLLLVQPGAARVLVVGGGTVGQGLESLYASSRIELAGFDIYSSGYVQFVADAHQIPLVSGSFDAVIVQAVLEHVLDPAQV
;
A
#
# COMPACT_ATOMS: atom_id res chain seq x y z
N MET A 1 -4.07 6.83 -62.44
CA MET A 1 -4.41 5.41 -62.75
C MET A 1 -3.96 4.52 -61.60
N SER A 2 -4.71 3.44 -61.33
CA SER A 2 -4.27 2.05 -60.99
C SER A 2 -3.09 1.82 -60.02
N THR A 3 -3.12 0.91 -59.02
CA THR A 3 -4.01 -0.24 -58.74
C THR A 3 -3.99 -0.69 -57.26
N ARG A 4 -4.95 -1.54 -56.87
CA ARG A 4 -5.10 -2.20 -55.54
C ARG A 4 -4.24 -3.47 -55.35
N ARG A 5 -4.03 -3.87 -54.07
CA ARG A 5 -4.13 -5.23 -53.46
C ARG A 5 -3.86 -5.07 -51.94
N ASN A 6 -4.68 -5.41 -50.94
CA ASN A 6 -5.79 -6.36 -50.69
C ASN A 6 -5.38 -7.77 -50.19
N ARG A 7 -5.54 -8.01 -48.87
CA ARG A 7 -5.69 -9.29 -48.12
C ARG A 7 -6.30 -8.89 -46.75
N SER A 8 -7.54 -9.16 -46.34
CA SER A 8 -8.42 -10.36 -46.33
C SER A 8 -8.64 -10.84 -44.87
N TRP A 9 -9.77 -10.45 -44.28
CA TRP A 9 -10.39 -11.07 -43.09
C TRP A 9 -11.23 -12.30 -43.47
N PRO A 10 -11.45 -13.27 -42.57
CA PRO A 10 -12.58 -14.20 -42.61
C PRO A 10 -13.73 -13.74 -41.69
N GLY A 11 -14.98 -13.81 -42.19
CA GLY A 11 -16.20 -13.60 -41.41
C GLY A 11 -16.58 -14.83 -40.54
N THR A 12 -17.18 -14.65 -39.36
CA THR A 12 -18.64 -14.56 -39.12
C THR A 12 -19.48 -15.80 -39.47
N ARG A 13 -20.12 -16.38 -38.45
CA ARG A 13 -21.59 -16.63 -38.38
C ARG A 13 -22.03 -17.07 -36.96
N ARG A 14 -23.21 -16.59 -36.55
CA ARG A 14 -24.02 -17.01 -35.38
C ARG A 14 -25.13 -18.00 -35.87
N PRO A 15 -26.19 -18.29 -35.08
CA PRO A 15 -26.26 -19.02 -33.81
C PRO A 15 -27.23 -20.23 -33.91
N CYS A 16 -27.41 -21.02 -32.84
CA CYS A 16 -28.60 -21.88 -32.65
C CYS A 16 -29.06 -21.89 -31.19
N SER A 17 -30.33 -22.26 -30.97
CA SER A 17 -31.13 -21.93 -29.78
C SER A 17 -31.70 -23.15 -29.05
N ALA A 18 -32.07 -22.93 -27.78
CA ALA A 18 -33.11 -23.61 -26.98
C ALA A 18 -33.14 -25.15 -26.88
N GLY A 19 -33.10 -25.69 -25.65
CA GLY A 19 -33.35 -27.11 -25.38
C GLY A 19 -33.48 -27.46 -23.89
N ARG A 20 -34.70 -27.75 -23.46
CA ARG A 20 -35.14 -27.99 -22.06
C ARG A 20 -34.64 -29.30 -21.42
N CYS A 21 -34.60 -29.28 -20.07
CA CYS A 21 -35.03 -30.35 -19.14
C CYS A 21 -34.23 -31.67 -19.06
N GLY A 22 -34.08 -32.21 -17.84
CA GLY A 22 -33.52 -33.56 -17.63
C GLY A 22 -33.03 -33.83 -16.21
N THR A 23 -33.94 -34.02 -15.24
CA THR A 23 -33.59 -34.58 -13.93
C THR A 23 -33.16 -36.05 -14.04
N ARG A 24 -32.12 -36.47 -13.30
CA ARG A 24 -32.11 -37.79 -12.63
C ARG A 24 -31.01 -37.94 -11.58
N CYS A 25 -31.41 -38.51 -10.44
CA CYS A 25 -30.50 -39.01 -9.40
C CYS A 25 -29.84 -40.32 -9.84
N GLY A 26 -28.62 -40.59 -9.38
CA GLY A 26 -27.86 -41.82 -9.68
C GLY A 26 -26.96 -42.25 -8.51
N ARG A 27 -27.41 -43.26 -7.76
CA ARG A 27 -26.77 -43.93 -6.63
C ARG A 27 -25.24 -44.12 -6.73
N TRP A 28 -24.55 -43.88 -5.61
CA TRP A 28 -23.31 -44.58 -5.25
C TRP A 28 -23.62 -45.73 -4.26
N PRO A 29 -23.09 -46.95 -4.45
CA PRO A 29 -23.23 -48.07 -3.51
C PRO A 29 -22.18 -48.01 -2.37
N SER A 30 -22.33 -48.90 -1.39
CA SER A 30 -21.84 -48.74 -0.01
C SER A 30 -20.95 -49.90 0.50
N ARG A 31 -20.05 -49.58 1.45
CA ARG A 31 -19.36 -50.47 2.44
C ARG A 31 -18.38 -51.52 1.84
N ALA A 32 -17.06 -51.45 2.12
CA ALA A 32 -16.35 -51.81 3.36
C ALA A 32 -16.28 -53.34 3.63
N PRO A 33 -15.11 -53.89 4.03
CA PRO A 33 -14.81 -53.95 5.47
C PRO A 33 -13.32 -53.73 5.87
N ARG A 34 -13.06 -53.89 7.18
CA ARG A 34 -11.87 -53.48 7.94
C ARG A 34 -10.71 -54.49 7.95
N GLN A 35 -9.47 -54.00 7.87
CA GLN A 35 -8.31 -54.30 8.75
C GLN A 35 -7.42 -53.03 8.78
N GLY A 36 -6.51 -52.75 9.71
CA GLY A 36 -6.12 -53.38 10.99
C GLY A 36 -5.23 -52.41 11.80
N CYS A 37 -4.84 -52.72 13.04
CA CYS A 37 -4.06 -51.81 13.90
C CYS A 37 -2.55 -51.79 13.60
N ARG A 38 -1.95 -50.60 13.54
CA ARG A 38 -0.67 -50.27 14.24
C ARG A 38 -0.68 -48.81 14.69
N GLN A 39 -0.29 -48.58 15.94
CA GLN A 39 -0.11 -47.23 16.51
C GLN A 39 1.18 -46.62 15.96
N ALA A 40 1.13 -45.35 15.55
CA ALA A 40 2.31 -44.56 15.20
C ALA A 40 2.70 -43.66 16.38
N PRO A 41 4.00 -43.45 16.66
CA PRO A 41 4.43 -42.70 17.83
C PRO A 41 4.08 -41.21 17.72
N GLU A 42 3.59 -40.69 18.83
CA GLU A 42 3.18 -39.31 19.05
C GLU A 42 4.37 -38.36 18.93
N ARG A 43 4.50 -37.67 17.79
CA ARG A 43 5.52 -36.62 17.62
C ARG A 43 5.07 -35.37 18.36
N GLN A 44 5.68 -35.10 19.51
CA GLN A 44 5.54 -33.84 20.22
C GLN A 44 5.90 -32.68 19.28
N ALA A 45 4.93 -31.80 19.02
CA ALA A 45 5.19 -30.55 18.32
C ALA A 45 6.02 -29.63 19.24
N PRO A 46 7.08 -28.97 18.74
CA PRO A 46 7.80 -28.00 19.54
C PRO A 46 6.88 -26.84 19.89
N SER A 47 6.80 -26.52 21.19
CA SER A 47 6.01 -25.40 21.69
C SER A 47 6.49 -24.10 21.04
N ALA A 48 5.63 -23.51 20.20
CA ALA A 48 5.91 -22.23 19.56
C ALA A 48 5.79 -21.13 20.62
N VAL A 49 6.91 -20.83 21.27
CA VAL A 49 7.05 -19.66 22.16
C VAL A 49 6.75 -18.42 21.33
N ARG A 50 5.53 -17.89 21.48
CA ARG A 50 5.17 -16.59 20.92
C ARG A 50 6.02 -15.53 21.62
N PRO A 51 6.86 -14.75 20.91
CA PRO A 51 7.54 -13.63 21.54
C PRO A 51 6.48 -12.61 21.97
N SER A 52 6.28 -12.49 23.27
CA SER A 52 5.42 -11.48 23.87
C SER A 52 6.07 -10.11 23.69
N VAL A 53 5.68 -9.37 22.65
CA VAL A 53 6.11 -7.98 22.48
C VAL A 53 5.68 -7.17 23.71
N PRO A 54 6.59 -6.56 24.48
CA PRO A 54 6.22 -5.80 25.66
C PRO A 54 5.45 -4.54 25.25
N ARG A 55 4.22 -4.40 25.78
CA ARG A 55 3.30 -3.28 25.48
C ARG A 55 3.81 -1.89 25.91
N SER A 56 4.97 -1.79 26.56
CA SER A 56 5.45 -0.57 27.22
C SER A 56 6.16 0.44 26.30
N ALA A 57 6.66 0.05 25.13
CA ALA A 57 7.36 0.98 24.23
C ALA A 57 6.44 1.96 23.48
N CYS A 58 5.15 1.62 23.34
CA CYS A 58 4.21 2.39 22.52
C CYS A 58 3.71 3.68 23.22
N CYS A 59 3.71 3.72 24.55
CA CYS A 59 3.03 4.77 25.32
C CYS A 59 3.81 6.10 25.47
N ALA A 60 5.08 6.16 25.05
CA ALA A 60 5.90 7.37 25.21
C ALA A 60 5.63 8.45 24.16
N PHE A 61 4.97 8.12 23.04
CA PHE A 61 4.79 9.04 21.90
C PHE A 61 3.43 9.76 21.87
N SER A 62 2.42 9.21 22.54
CA SER A 62 1.00 9.42 22.22
C SER A 62 0.31 10.65 22.84
N ARG A 63 1.01 11.78 23.09
CA ARG A 63 0.42 12.91 23.85
C ARG A 63 0.63 14.34 23.36
N LEU A 64 1.18 14.58 22.16
CA LEU A 64 1.43 15.96 21.68
C LEU A 64 0.89 16.33 20.28
N HIS A 65 0.27 15.40 19.53
CA HIS A 65 -0.33 15.72 18.22
C HIS A 65 -1.72 15.09 18.03
N GLU A 66 -2.71 15.69 18.71
CA GLU A 66 -4.15 15.48 18.46
C GLU A 66 -4.79 16.71 17.77
N GLU A 67 -4.01 17.42 16.95
CA GLU A 67 -4.54 18.45 16.05
C GLU A 67 -4.71 17.92 14.62
N ILE A 68 -5.97 17.75 14.23
CA ILE A 68 -6.46 17.64 12.84
C ILE A 68 -5.73 16.61 11.96
N ARG A 69 -5.71 15.34 12.38
CA ARG A 69 -5.60 14.23 11.41
C ARG A 69 -6.85 14.27 10.52
N PRO A 70 -6.74 14.19 9.18
CA PRO A 70 -7.87 13.81 8.35
C PRO A 70 -8.40 12.48 8.89
N LYS A 71 -9.71 12.41 9.19
CA LYS A 71 -10.36 11.35 9.99
C LYS A 71 -10.18 9.91 9.45
N MET A 72 -9.58 9.76 8.26
CA MET A 72 -9.46 8.51 7.50
C MET A 72 -8.01 8.04 7.22
N LEU A 73 -7.00 8.72 7.76
CA LEU A 73 -5.65 8.16 7.79
C LEU A 73 -5.57 7.07 8.88
N MET A 74 -4.89 5.97 8.57
CA MET A 74 -4.60 4.86 9.50
C MET A 74 -3.91 5.37 10.76
N SER A 75 -4.20 4.81 11.94
CA SER A 75 -3.53 5.25 13.17
C SER A 75 -2.05 4.86 13.18
N GLU A 76 -1.23 5.59 13.95
CA GLU A 76 0.19 5.22 14.16
C GLU A 76 0.31 3.81 14.72
N SER A 77 -0.56 3.42 15.66
CA SER A 77 -0.60 2.07 16.25
C SER A 77 -0.87 0.95 15.25
N GLU A 78 -1.54 1.24 14.13
CA GLU A 78 -1.82 0.29 13.06
C GLU A 78 -0.73 0.29 11.98
N LEU A 79 -0.18 1.48 11.68
CA LEU A 79 0.83 1.67 10.64
C LEU A 79 2.24 1.25 11.08
N PHE A 80 2.69 1.63 12.28
CA PHE A 80 4.05 1.32 12.76
C PHE A 80 4.41 -0.18 12.69
N PRO A 81 3.52 -1.13 13.08
CA PRO A 81 3.77 -2.56 12.91
C PRO A 81 3.96 -3.04 11.47
N LEU A 82 3.50 -2.27 10.47
CA LEU A 82 3.67 -2.56 9.05
C LEU A 82 5.00 -2.06 8.49
N LEU A 83 5.61 -1.05 9.13
CA LEU A 83 6.87 -0.44 8.68
C LEU A 83 8.04 -1.42 8.74
N ARG A 84 8.94 -1.33 7.76
CA ARG A 84 10.14 -2.17 7.62
C ARG A 84 11.37 -1.32 7.32
N CYS A 85 12.54 -1.87 7.63
CA CYS A 85 13.81 -1.27 7.28
C CYS A 85 13.99 -1.26 5.75
N PRO A 86 14.10 -0.11 5.07
CA PRO A 86 14.34 -0.05 3.62
C PRO A 86 15.70 -0.65 3.18
N ARG A 87 16.65 -0.85 4.11
CA ARG A 87 17.94 -1.52 3.83
C ARG A 87 17.89 -3.04 3.94
N THR A 88 17.10 -3.59 4.87
CA THR A 88 17.17 -5.02 5.24
C THR A 88 15.83 -5.76 5.16
N GLY A 89 14.71 -5.07 4.95
CA GLY A 89 13.36 -5.63 5.07
C GLY A 89 12.96 -6.04 6.50
N GLY A 90 13.84 -5.84 7.49
CA GLY A 90 13.61 -6.22 8.89
C GLY A 90 12.57 -5.36 9.61
N GLN A 91 12.06 -5.84 10.73
CA GLN A 91 11.15 -5.09 11.59
C GLN A 91 11.89 -3.96 12.32
N LEU A 92 11.26 -2.78 12.38
CA LEU A 92 11.77 -1.62 13.11
C LEU A 92 11.35 -1.65 14.59
N GLN A 93 12.20 -1.12 15.46
CA GLN A 93 11.95 -0.94 16.88
C GLN A 93 12.01 0.56 17.22
N ALA A 94 11.05 1.06 18.01
CA ALA A 94 11.11 2.43 18.52
C ALA A 94 12.07 2.52 19.71
N VAL A 95 13.06 3.40 19.62
CA VAL A 95 14.07 3.64 20.65
C VAL A 95 14.23 5.15 20.81
N GLY A 96 13.62 5.73 21.85
CA GLY A 96 13.59 7.17 22.04
C GLY A 96 12.82 7.88 20.91
N ASP A 97 13.49 8.82 20.25
CA ASP A 97 13.02 9.60 19.09
C ASP A 97 13.33 8.94 17.73
N ARG A 98 13.82 7.68 17.73
CA ARG A 98 14.34 6.99 16.54
C ARG A 98 13.62 5.67 16.27
N LEU A 99 13.61 5.29 15.00
CA LEU A 99 13.34 3.90 14.60
C LEU A 99 14.67 3.20 14.29
N VAL A 100 14.86 2.01 14.85
CA VAL A 100 16.09 1.24 14.74
C VAL A 100 15.79 -0.12 14.11
N ALA A 101 16.54 -0.48 13.08
CA ALA A 101 16.59 -1.83 12.55
C ALA A 101 17.78 -2.58 13.16
N PRO A 102 17.55 -3.68 13.90
CA PRO A 102 18.62 -4.58 14.32
C PRO A 102 19.37 -5.15 13.12
N SER A 103 20.69 -5.26 13.24
CA SER A 103 21.61 -5.76 12.20
C SER A 103 22.84 -6.34 12.87
N ALA A 104 23.51 -7.29 12.20
CA ALA A 104 24.64 -8.04 12.77
C ALA A 104 25.94 -7.24 12.84
N GLU A 105 26.10 -6.21 12.01
CA GLU A 105 27.31 -5.38 11.96
C GLU A 105 27.14 -4.09 12.77
N SER A 106 26.12 -3.31 12.44
CA SER A 106 25.73 -2.09 13.14
C SER A 106 24.23 -1.83 12.95
N PRO A 107 23.49 -1.36 13.97
CA PRO A 107 22.08 -1.03 13.85
C PRO A 107 21.87 0.10 12.83
N VAL A 108 20.78 0.03 12.06
CA VAL A 108 20.42 1.10 11.12
C VAL A 108 19.39 2.00 11.78
N GLU A 109 19.71 3.30 11.90
CA GLU A 109 18.85 4.28 12.55
C GLU A 109 18.14 5.19 11.54
N TYR A 110 16.90 5.53 11.88
CA TYR A 110 16.00 6.39 11.13
C TYR A 110 15.45 7.49 12.05
N ASP A 111 15.55 8.73 11.60
CA ASP A 111 15.04 9.90 12.32
C ASP A 111 13.50 9.92 12.27
N VAL A 112 12.83 10.41 13.34
CA VAL A 112 11.38 10.70 13.34
C VAL A 112 11.22 12.23 13.42
N VAL A 113 10.61 12.83 12.39
CA VAL A 113 10.45 14.29 12.28
C VAL A 113 8.96 14.62 12.29
N ASP A 114 8.53 15.50 13.20
CA ASP A 114 7.11 15.86 13.41
C ASP A 114 6.17 14.64 13.56
N GLY A 115 6.64 13.58 14.23
CA GLY A 115 5.91 12.32 14.39
C GLY A 115 5.89 11.40 13.17
N ARG A 116 6.56 11.76 12.08
CA ARG A 116 6.65 10.97 10.84
C ARG A 116 8.02 10.31 10.72
N PRO A 117 8.10 8.97 10.64
CA PRO A 117 9.35 8.27 10.37
C PRO A 117 9.96 8.65 9.02
N VAL A 118 11.27 8.89 8.97
CA VAL A 118 12.04 9.08 7.74
C VAL A 118 12.73 7.77 7.38
N LEU A 119 12.07 6.97 6.55
CA LEU A 119 12.51 5.64 6.13
C LEU A 119 13.11 5.66 4.72
N VAL A 120 14.25 6.33 4.61
CA VAL A 120 15.01 6.46 3.37
C VAL A 120 16.34 5.72 3.49
N ASN A 121 16.67 4.91 2.50
CA ASN A 121 17.99 4.32 2.33
C ASN A 121 18.81 5.23 1.41
N PHE A 122 19.53 6.18 1.99
CA PHE A 122 20.30 7.19 1.28
C PHE A 122 21.40 6.62 0.36
N ASP A 123 21.84 5.38 0.57
CA ASP A 123 22.82 4.70 -0.29
C ASP A 123 22.22 4.36 -1.69
N HIS A 124 20.89 4.29 -1.80
CA HIS A 124 20.15 3.86 -2.98
C HIS A 124 18.99 4.81 -3.34
N SER A 125 19.00 6.04 -2.82
CA SER A 125 17.96 7.05 -3.05
C SER A 125 18.56 8.30 -3.71
N ILE A 126 17.73 9.03 -4.45
CA ILE A 126 18.06 10.37 -4.96
C ILE A 126 18.05 11.45 -3.87
N LEU A 127 17.51 11.13 -2.69
CA LEU A 127 17.40 12.06 -1.58
C LEU A 127 18.75 12.24 -0.88
N VAL A 128 19.01 13.46 -0.44
CA VAL A 128 20.21 13.82 0.32
C VAL A 128 19.81 14.07 1.78
N ARG A 129 20.60 13.58 2.73
CA ARG A 129 20.24 13.59 4.17
C ARG A 129 20.09 15.02 4.71
N GLU A 130 20.89 15.94 4.18
CA GLU A 130 20.91 17.36 4.51
C GLU A 130 19.59 18.05 4.13
N ASP A 131 19.01 17.71 2.96
CA ASP A 131 17.71 18.25 2.54
C ASP A 131 16.59 17.80 3.47
N ILE A 132 16.62 16.56 3.98
CA ILE A 132 15.64 16.07 4.94
C ILE A 132 15.82 16.72 6.33
N ARG A 133 17.06 16.89 6.80
CA ARG A 133 17.34 17.55 8.09
C ARG A 133 16.91 19.02 8.11
N GLY A 134 17.03 19.69 6.97
CA GLY A 134 16.50 21.05 6.77
C GLY A 134 14.98 21.16 6.78
N MET A 135 14.24 20.04 6.76
CA MET A 135 12.77 20.04 6.82
C MET A 135 12.20 20.17 8.24
N THR A 136 13.04 20.12 9.29
CA THR A 136 12.67 20.34 10.71
C THR A 136 12.01 21.70 10.99
N SER A 137 12.11 22.66 10.08
CA SER A 137 11.40 23.94 10.12
C SER A 137 10.46 24.09 8.93
N VAL A 138 9.27 23.47 9.02
CA VAL A 138 8.08 23.71 8.16
C VAL A 138 8.44 24.00 6.69
N VAL A 139 9.12 23.06 6.02
CA VAL A 139 9.40 23.22 4.59
C VAL A 139 8.14 22.91 3.80
N THR A 140 7.31 23.94 3.63
CA THR A 140 6.45 24.06 2.46
C THR A 140 7.30 23.85 1.21
N ARG A 141 7.07 22.73 0.51
CA ARG A 141 7.63 22.32 -0.79
C ARG A 141 8.40 23.45 -1.50
N ARG A 142 9.74 23.42 -1.43
CA ARG A 142 10.64 24.44 -2.05
C ARG A 142 10.19 24.73 -3.49
N ALA A 143 9.73 25.95 -3.72
CA ALA A 143 8.91 26.28 -4.88
C ALA A 143 9.73 26.59 -6.15
N TYR A 144 10.54 25.65 -6.64
CA TYR A 144 11.24 25.79 -7.93
C TYR A 144 10.38 25.40 -9.15
N GLY A 145 9.05 25.53 -9.03
CA GLY A 145 8.06 25.15 -10.04
C GLY A 145 6.71 24.67 -9.47
N GLY A 146 6.65 24.35 -8.18
CA GLY A 146 5.51 23.70 -7.52
C GLY A 146 4.17 24.46 -7.56
N LEU A 147 4.18 25.80 -7.51
CA LEU A 147 2.93 26.57 -7.51
C LEU A 147 2.20 26.51 -8.85
N MET A 148 2.91 26.64 -9.98
CA MET A 148 2.30 26.49 -11.31
C MET A 148 1.84 25.05 -11.56
N GLY A 149 2.60 24.04 -11.10
CA GLY A 149 2.19 22.63 -11.18
C GLY A 149 0.90 22.32 -10.41
N LEU A 150 0.79 22.85 -9.18
CA LEU A 150 -0.40 22.70 -8.34
C LEU A 150 -1.60 23.46 -8.90
N ALA A 151 -1.41 24.73 -9.29
CA ALA A 151 -2.47 25.55 -9.90
C ALA A 151 -2.99 24.92 -11.20
N LYS A 152 -2.11 24.36 -12.04
CA LYS A 152 -2.49 23.65 -13.27
C LYS A 152 -3.24 22.34 -13.00
N ARG A 153 -2.99 21.66 -11.86
CA ARG A 153 -3.78 20.49 -11.41
C ARG A 153 -5.17 20.90 -10.92
N ILE A 154 -5.32 22.03 -10.23
CA ILE A 154 -6.63 22.57 -9.80
C ILE A 154 -7.45 23.06 -11.01
N ALA A 155 -6.81 23.75 -11.96
CA ALA A 155 -7.46 24.29 -13.15
C ALA A 155 -7.72 23.26 -14.27
N SER A 156 -7.10 22.09 -14.24
CA SER A 156 -7.36 21.03 -15.22
C SER A 156 -8.67 20.31 -14.89
N PRO A 157 -9.60 20.13 -15.84
CA PRO A 157 -10.80 19.32 -15.62
C PRO A 157 -10.45 17.89 -15.18
N LEU A 158 -11.20 17.34 -14.22
CA LEU A 158 -11.06 15.95 -13.79
C LEU A 158 -11.24 15.02 -15.00
N LYS A 159 -10.20 14.24 -15.31
CA LYS A 159 -10.23 13.29 -16.42
C LYS A 159 -11.32 12.25 -16.14
N ARG A 160 -12.24 12.07 -17.10
CA ARG A 160 -13.37 11.12 -16.99
C ARG A 160 -12.89 9.69 -16.66
N ALA A 161 -11.70 9.32 -17.14
CA ALA A 161 -11.04 8.05 -16.82
C ALA A 161 -10.64 7.92 -15.34
N THR A 162 -10.10 8.97 -14.71
CA THR A 162 -9.75 8.96 -13.27
C THR A 162 -10.99 8.67 -12.43
N ARG A 163 -12.08 9.40 -12.70
CA ARG A 163 -13.37 9.18 -12.02
C ARG A 163 -13.87 7.73 -12.16
N ALA A 164 -13.91 7.21 -13.39
CA ALA A 164 -14.36 5.83 -13.64
C ALA A 164 -13.46 4.78 -12.97
N ASN A 165 -12.15 5.01 -12.91
CA ASN A 165 -11.20 4.12 -12.24
C ASN A 165 -11.39 4.13 -10.72
N VAL A 166 -11.64 5.30 -10.11
CA VAL A 166 -11.90 5.43 -8.66
C VAL A 166 -13.25 4.83 -8.30
N GLU A 167 -14.32 5.10 -9.08
CA GLU A 167 -15.63 4.47 -8.90
C GLU A 167 -15.54 2.93 -8.98
N ARG A 168 -14.76 2.40 -9.94
CA ARG A 168 -14.47 0.96 -10.05
C ARG A 168 -13.69 0.43 -8.84
N LEU A 169 -12.64 1.12 -8.41
CA LEU A 169 -11.82 0.72 -7.26
C LEU A 169 -12.66 0.68 -5.97
N MET A 170 -13.44 1.73 -5.70
CA MET A 170 -14.37 1.78 -4.57
C MET A 170 -15.37 0.62 -4.62
N GLY A 171 -15.91 0.29 -5.81
CA GLY A 171 -16.80 -0.86 -5.98
C GLY A 171 -16.15 -2.22 -5.66
N LEU A 172 -14.85 -2.38 -5.89
CA LEU A 172 -14.10 -3.59 -5.53
C LEU A 172 -13.80 -3.64 -4.03
N LEU A 173 -13.36 -2.53 -3.43
CA LEU A 173 -12.97 -2.45 -2.02
C LEU A 173 -14.17 -2.59 -1.07
N LEU A 174 -15.29 -1.92 -1.35
CA LEU A 174 -16.45 -1.88 -0.45
C LEU A 174 -17.27 -3.18 -0.38
N VAL A 175 -17.04 -4.10 -1.32
CA VAL A 175 -17.64 -5.46 -1.28
C VAL A 175 -16.96 -6.35 -0.23
N GLN A 176 -15.72 -6.05 0.15
CA GLN A 176 -15.00 -6.81 1.18
C GLN A 176 -15.57 -6.54 2.59
N PRO A 177 -15.60 -7.54 3.49
CA PRO A 177 -15.97 -7.33 4.89
C PRO A 177 -14.88 -6.53 5.61
N GLY A 178 -15.28 -5.60 6.50
CA GLY A 178 -14.35 -4.73 7.23
C GLY A 178 -14.00 -3.43 6.49
N ALA A 179 -12.98 -2.73 6.97
CA ALA A 179 -12.38 -1.59 6.27
C ALA A 179 -11.23 -2.08 5.38
N ALA A 180 -11.13 -1.54 4.16
CA ALA A 180 -10.08 -1.91 3.22
C ALA A 180 -8.87 -0.96 3.35
N ARG A 181 -7.67 -1.52 3.31
CA ARG A 181 -6.41 -0.79 3.48
C ARG A 181 -5.87 -0.35 2.13
N VAL A 182 -5.66 0.94 1.97
CA VAL A 182 -5.22 1.54 0.71
C VAL A 182 -3.94 2.34 0.92
N LEU A 183 -2.88 1.95 0.21
CA LEU A 183 -1.61 2.66 0.19
C LEU A 183 -1.65 3.78 -0.87
N VAL A 184 -1.25 4.98 -0.52
CA VAL A 184 -1.11 6.11 -1.45
C VAL A 184 0.37 6.48 -1.58
N VAL A 185 0.94 6.15 -2.74
CA VAL A 185 2.30 6.53 -3.15
C VAL A 185 2.26 7.96 -3.69
N GLY A 186 3.16 8.83 -3.22
CA GLY A 186 3.14 10.27 -3.56
C GLY A 186 1.97 11.02 -2.90
N GLY A 187 1.65 10.63 -1.67
CA GLY A 187 0.51 11.12 -0.89
C GLY A 187 0.62 12.58 -0.42
N GLY A 188 1.60 13.36 -0.87
CA GLY A 188 1.83 14.74 -0.42
C GLY A 188 0.62 15.69 -0.52
N THR A 189 -0.36 15.37 -1.37
CA THR A 189 -1.67 16.06 -1.48
C THR A 189 -2.75 15.06 -1.91
N VAL A 190 -4.01 15.28 -1.50
CA VAL A 190 -5.16 14.53 -2.06
C VAL A 190 -5.17 14.68 -3.58
N GLY A 191 -5.08 13.55 -4.29
CA GLY A 191 -5.14 13.51 -5.74
C GLY A 191 -6.54 13.86 -6.25
N GLN A 192 -6.61 14.64 -7.34
CA GLN A 192 -7.88 15.03 -7.95
C GLN A 192 -8.70 13.79 -8.32
N GLY A 193 -9.94 13.71 -7.84
CA GLY A 193 -10.85 12.58 -8.05
C GLY A 193 -10.74 11.47 -6.99
N LEU A 194 -9.83 11.56 -6.02
CA LEU A 194 -9.69 10.60 -4.91
C LEU A 194 -10.51 10.98 -3.67
N GLU A 195 -11.26 12.08 -3.70
CA GLU A 195 -11.92 12.66 -2.51
C GLU A 195 -12.88 11.68 -1.84
N SER A 196 -13.51 10.77 -2.61
CA SER A 196 -14.39 9.72 -2.12
C SER A 196 -13.68 8.63 -1.30
N LEU A 197 -12.39 8.36 -1.55
CA LEU A 197 -11.57 7.46 -0.72
C LEU A 197 -11.31 8.11 0.65
N TYR A 198 -10.87 9.37 0.65
CA TYR A 198 -10.59 10.15 1.86
C TYR A 198 -11.85 10.49 2.69
N ALA A 199 -13.04 10.36 2.10
CA ALA A 199 -14.33 10.56 2.78
C ALA A 199 -14.99 9.27 3.29
N SER A 200 -14.48 8.09 2.91
CA SER A 200 -15.16 6.81 3.18
C SER A 200 -14.72 6.18 4.50
N SER A 201 -15.63 6.06 5.47
CA SER A 201 -15.37 5.38 6.76
C SER A 201 -15.03 3.88 6.66
N ARG A 202 -15.07 3.31 5.44
CA ARG A 202 -14.74 1.91 5.13
C ARG A 202 -13.35 1.77 4.48
N ILE A 203 -12.55 2.83 4.41
CA ILE A 203 -11.21 2.84 3.84
C ILE A 203 -10.21 3.34 4.89
N GLU A 204 -9.16 2.56 5.15
CA GLU A 204 -8.00 2.95 5.95
C GLU A 204 -6.87 3.38 5.00
N LEU A 205 -6.53 4.67 4.97
CA LEU A 205 -5.48 5.18 4.09
C LEU A 205 -4.12 5.20 4.80
N ALA A 206 -3.07 4.70 4.13
CA ALA A 206 -1.69 4.98 4.49
C ALA A 206 -1.05 5.82 3.37
N GLY A 207 -0.57 7.03 3.69
CA GLY A 207 0.08 7.91 2.72
C GLY A 207 1.59 8.03 2.95
N PHE A 208 2.39 7.97 1.88
CA PHE A 208 3.80 8.35 1.92
C PHE A 208 4.24 9.13 0.69
N ASP A 209 5.30 9.91 0.85
CA ASP A 209 5.90 10.75 -0.18
C ASP A 209 7.39 10.94 0.18
N ILE A 210 8.18 11.53 -0.71
CA ILE A 210 9.55 11.96 -0.40
C ILE A 210 9.59 13.28 0.39
N TYR A 211 8.46 14.00 0.47
CA TYR A 211 8.30 15.22 1.27
C TYR A 211 7.17 15.12 2.31
N SER A 212 7.41 15.64 3.51
CA SER A 212 6.42 15.69 4.60
C SER A 212 5.22 16.58 4.27
N SER A 213 4.00 16.14 4.60
CA SER A 213 2.75 16.91 4.47
C SER A 213 1.67 16.34 5.41
N GLY A 214 0.55 17.05 5.58
CA GLY A 214 -0.57 16.60 6.42
C GLY A 214 -1.23 15.27 6.02
N TYR A 215 -0.95 14.76 4.81
CA TYR A 215 -1.44 13.47 4.31
C TYR A 215 -0.37 12.37 4.29
N VAL A 216 0.87 12.70 4.64
CA VAL A 216 2.02 11.82 4.66
C VAL A 216 2.24 11.32 6.09
N GLN A 217 2.42 10.02 6.26
CA GLN A 217 2.55 9.38 7.58
C GLN A 217 3.96 8.85 7.84
N PHE A 218 4.72 8.61 6.77
CA PHE A 218 6.16 8.37 6.80
C PHE A 218 6.77 8.93 5.51
N VAL A 219 8.03 9.35 5.56
CA VAL A 219 8.80 9.81 4.39
C VAL A 219 9.62 8.65 3.86
N ALA A 220 9.50 8.33 2.58
CA ALA A 220 10.22 7.21 1.96
C ALA A 220 10.38 7.38 0.45
N ASP A 221 11.39 6.72 -0.12
CA ASP A 221 11.58 6.61 -1.56
C ASP A 221 10.67 5.50 -2.14
N ALA A 222 9.99 5.78 -3.25
CA ALA A 222 9.06 4.85 -3.88
C ALA A 222 9.74 3.60 -4.46
N HIS A 223 11.03 3.67 -4.81
CA HIS A 223 11.79 2.50 -5.28
C HIS A 223 12.09 1.49 -4.15
N GLN A 224 11.89 1.87 -2.88
CA GLN A 224 12.18 1.05 -1.70
C GLN A 224 11.09 1.21 -0.63
N ILE A 225 9.84 0.88 -1.00
CA ILE A 225 8.66 1.02 -0.13
C ILE A 225 8.86 0.25 1.20
N PRO A 226 8.96 0.93 2.36
CA PRO A 226 9.36 0.34 3.63
C PRO A 226 8.18 -0.30 4.37
N LEU A 227 7.46 -1.20 3.70
CA LEU A 227 6.24 -1.83 4.22
C LEU A 227 6.29 -3.35 4.08
N VAL A 228 5.63 -4.06 5.00
CA VAL A 228 5.47 -5.51 4.92
C VAL A 228 4.59 -5.91 3.73
N SER A 229 5.06 -6.88 2.94
CA SER A 229 4.37 -7.36 1.74
C SER A 229 2.96 -7.87 2.06
N GLY A 230 1.99 -7.53 1.20
CA GLY A 230 0.61 -8.02 1.32
C GLY A 230 -0.22 -7.39 2.44
N SER A 231 0.18 -6.24 2.99
CA SER A 231 -0.56 -5.53 4.06
C SER A 231 -1.65 -4.56 3.59
N PHE A 232 -1.79 -4.35 2.28
CA PHE A 232 -2.74 -3.42 1.67
C PHE A 232 -3.56 -4.12 0.58
N ASP A 233 -4.85 -3.80 0.51
CA ASP A 233 -5.80 -4.33 -0.48
C ASP A 233 -5.66 -3.64 -1.84
N ALA A 234 -5.20 -2.39 -1.84
CA ALA A 234 -4.91 -1.64 -3.06
C ALA A 234 -3.76 -0.63 -2.86
N VAL A 235 -3.10 -0.30 -3.97
CA VAL A 235 -2.09 0.75 -4.06
C VAL A 235 -2.55 1.78 -5.09
N ILE A 236 -2.47 3.06 -4.74
CA ILE A 236 -2.76 4.20 -5.60
C ILE A 236 -1.45 4.94 -5.87
N VAL A 237 -1.08 5.01 -7.15
CA VAL A 237 0.12 5.72 -7.63
C VAL A 237 -0.35 6.81 -8.58
N GLN A 238 -0.75 7.97 -8.05
CA GLN A 238 -1.30 9.07 -8.85
C GLN A 238 -0.26 10.15 -9.12
N ALA A 239 0.17 10.23 -10.37
CA ALA A 239 1.05 11.27 -10.89
C ALA A 239 2.42 11.33 -10.16
N VAL A 240 3.02 10.15 -10.03
CA VAL A 240 4.32 9.85 -9.38
C VAL A 240 5.29 9.21 -10.38
N LEU A 241 4.84 8.25 -11.19
CA LEU A 241 5.68 7.49 -12.11
C LEU A 241 6.31 8.36 -13.21
N GLU A 242 5.77 9.54 -13.50
CA GLU A 242 6.38 10.55 -14.37
C GLU A 242 7.46 11.41 -13.68
N HIS A 243 7.76 11.18 -12.40
CA HIS A 243 8.66 11.98 -11.57
C HIS A 243 9.75 11.15 -10.85
N VAL A 244 9.70 9.82 -10.93
CA VAL A 244 10.75 8.92 -10.43
C VAL A 244 11.80 8.65 -11.51
N LEU A 245 13.03 8.27 -11.11
CA LEU A 245 14.12 8.01 -12.06
C LEU A 245 13.93 6.71 -12.84
N ASP A 246 13.52 5.62 -12.17
CA ASP A 246 13.24 4.33 -12.81
C ASP A 246 11.82 3.86 -12.48
N PRO A 247 10.83 4.23 -13.30
CA PRO A 247 9.43 3.86 -13.07
C PRO A 247 9.14 2.36 -13.18
N ALA A 248 10.10 1.54 -13.62
CA ALA A 248 9.95 0.09 -13.69
C ALA A 248 10.38 -0.63 -12.39
N GLN A 249 11.00 0.08 -11.45
CA GLN A 249 11.43 -0.43 -10.13
C GLN A 249 10.50 0.03 -8.98
N VAL A 250 9.34 0.62 -9.31
CA VAL A 250 8.32 1.13 -8.36
C VAL A 250 7.04 0.32 -8.47
#